data_AF-A0A6I6E759-F1
#
_entry.id   AF-A0A6I6E759-F1
#
_cell.length_a   1.000
_cell.length_b   1.000
_cell.length_c   1.000
_cell.angle_alpha   90.00
_cell.angle_beta   90.00
_cell.angle_gamma   90.00
#
_symmetry.space_group_name_H-M   'P 1'
#
loop_
_entity.id
_entity.type
_entity.pdbx_description
1 polymer ?
#
loop_
_entity_poly.entity_id
_entity_poly.type
_entity_poly.pdbx_seq_one_letter_code
_entity_poly.pdbx_strand_id
1 'polypeptide(L)'
;MSRSSRITAFIGSPMDPRCLGTPLMPRLATLGLLMVLGGVLWGLARAPDRSAALAELGDSVEARQSIAAWESLWSELAERGVAALNPATNDASRRAAGDTVFMRYRNLWGPIDDDARLAFQLAALSGDPARKLALIEPLTRSENPLIRFRAHLELARLQRRLLDFEAARMAARAALAVPDLPERLSADAWFILADSAWEQDRLDEAEIALNAAIAADPGFWDARRLRLEVLARQLARPRQTGAVCLDRTRRMIEDLGALPTLAEDQTQFRDLADRFARQDTMPHVALALIVGLGYRWSGDTERARVILENAERLHGQLPHGCERLILKRISGLLEPASTPGQPP
;
A
#
# COMPACT_ATOMS: atom_id res chain seq x y z
N MET A 1 -41.84 -14.92 14.68
CA MET A 1 -42.49 -13.76 15.33
C MET A 1 -42.41 -12.59 14.37
N SER A 2 -43.57 -12.16 13.91
CA SER A 2 -43.79 -11.01 13.01
C SER A 2 -43.54 -9.70 13.77
N ARG A 3 -42.88 -8.73 13.14
CA ARG A 3 -43.11 -7.29 13.38
C ARG A 3 -42.73 -6.47 12.16
N SER A 4 -43.78 -6.16 11.41
CA SER A 4 -43.91 -5.08 10.45
C SER A 4 -43.88 -3.73 11.17
N SER A 5 -43.22 -2.71 10.62
CA SER A 5 -43.57 -1.30 10.83
C SER A 5 -42.99 -0.42 9.71
N ARG A 6 -43.92 0.29 9.07
CA ARG A 6 -43.76 1.28 7.99
C ARG A 6 -43.16 2.58 8.54
N ILE A 7 -42.38 3.29 7.74
CA ILE A 7 -42.19 4.74 7.90
C ILE A 7 -42.45 5.44 6.56
N THR A 8 -43.25 6.49 6.70
CA THR A 8 -43.94 7.33 5.73
C THR A 8 -43.02 8.35 5.06
N ALA A 9 -43.29 8.59 3.77
CA ALA A 9 -42.79 9.72 3.00
C ALA A 9 -43.40 11.06 3.49
N PHE A 10 -42.64 12.14 3.40
CA PHE A 10 -43.14 13.51 3.50
C PHE A 10 -42.73 14.29 2.24
N ILE A 11 -43.74 14.82 1.54
CA ILE A 11 -43.67 15.69 0.37
C ILE A 11 -44.07 17.09 0.83
N GLY A 12 -43.35 18.12 0.38
CA GLY A 12 -43.67 19.53 0.69
C GLY A 12 -42.83 20.54 -0.11
N SER A 13 -43.19 20.67 -1.39
CA SER A 13 -43.30 21.83 -2.31
C SER A 13 -42.94 23.29 -1.91
N PRO A 14 -42.83 24.21 -2.91
CA PRO A 14 -41.82 25.27 -3.04
C PRO A 14 -42.32 26.70 -2.75
N MET A 15 -41.39 27.68 -2.70
CA MET A 15 -41.70 29.09 -3.02
C MET A 15 -40.53 29.80 -3.72
N ASP A 16 -40.93 30.58 -4.71
CA ASP A 16 -40.24 31.44 -5.67
C ASP A 16 -40.46 32.94 -5.22
N PRO A 17 -40.18 34.01 -5.98
CA PRO A 17 -38.91 34.64 -6.33
C PRO A 17 -38.88 36.18 -6.01
N ARG A 18 -37.77 36.84 -6.40
CA ARG A 18 -37.58 38.30 -6.68
C ARG A 18 -37.33 39.26 -5.51
N CYS A 19 -36.18 39.94 -5.58
CA CYS A 19 -36.12 41.41 -5.44
C CYS A 19 -34.95 42.01 -6.24
N LEU A 20 -35.28 43.00 -7.06
CA LEU A 20 -34.42 43.81 -7.94
C LEU A 20 -33.59 44.84 -7.15
N GLY A 21 -32.40 45.17 -7.69
CA GLY A 21 -31.65 46.37 -7.34
C GLY A 21 -30.37 46.51 -8.17
N THR A 22 -30.43 47.33 -9.23
CA THR A 22 -29.29 47.77 -10.07
C THR A 22 -28.89 49.22 -9.67
N PRO A 23 -27.99 49.93 -10.38
CA PRO A 23 -26.56 50.04 -10.03
C PRO A 23 -26.13 51.51 -9.81
N LEU A 24 -24.98 51.77 -9.17
CA LEU A 24 -24.36 53.12 -9.20
C LEU A 24 -22.83 53.08 -9.10
N MET A 25 -22.24 53.27 -10.28
CA MET A 25 -21.04 54.04 -10.64
C MET A 25 -19.63 53.63 -10.19
N PRO A 26 -18.64 53.76 -11.11
CA PRO A 26 -17.23 53.48 -10.93
C PRO A 26 -16.45 54.74 -10.53
N ARG A 27 -15.29 54.57 -9.87
CA ARG A 27 -14.07 55.39 -9.98
C ARG A 27 -13.19 55.12 -8.77
N LEU A 28 -12.33 54.09 -8.82
CA LEU A 28 -11.14 53.94 -7.96
C LEU A 28 -10.22 52.81 -8.51
N ALA A 29 -10.08 52.69 -9.83
CA ALA A 29 -9.42 51.53 -10.47
C ALA A 29 -7.95 51.77 -10.89
N THR A 30 -7.27 52.79 -10.37
CA THR A 30 -5.88 53.11 -10.78
C THR A 30 -4.84 53.09 -9.66
N LEU A 31 -5.24 52.92 -8.39
CA LEU A 31 -4.31 52.73 -7.27
C LEU A 31 -4.18 51.26 -6.80
N GLY A 32 -5.13 50.39 -7.15
CA GLY A 32 -5.07 48.96 -6.82
C GLY A 32 -4.07 48.15 -7.65
N LEU A 33 -3.83 48.53 -8.91
CA LEU A 33 -3.01 47.74 -9.82
C LEU A 33 -1.51 47.76 -9.46
N LEU A 34 -1.01 48.85 -8.86
CA LEU A 34 0.38 48.94 -8.40
C LEU A 34 0.62 48.19 -7.08
N MET A 35 -0.39 48.07 -6.20
CA MET A 35 -0.28 47.23 -5.00
C MET A 35 -0.40 45.72 -5.32
N VAL A 36 -1.18 45.35 -6.33
CA VAL A 36 -1.27 43.96 -6.81
C VAL A 36 0.05 43.53 -7.49
N LEU A 37 0.67 44.38 -8.30
CA LEU A 37 1.98 44.06 -8.92
C LEU A 37 3.13 44.00 -7.91
N GLY A 38 3.13 44.85 -6.87
CA GLY A 38 4.10 44.75 -5.77
C GLY A 38 3.92 43.49 -4.92
N GLY A 39 2.67 43.07 -4.67
CA GLY A 39 2.35 41.83 -3.96
C GLY A 39 2.71 40.57 -4.75
N VAL A 40 2.51 40.57 -6.07
CA VAL A 40 2.86 39.43 -6.94
C VAL A 40 4.39 39.27 -7.07
N LEU A 41 5.15 40.36 -7.13
CA LEU A 41 6.61 40.31 -7.17
C LEU A 41 7.23 39.94 -5.81
N TRP A 42 6.62 40.32 -4.68
CA TRP A 42 7.04 39.85 -3.35
C TRP A 42 6.64 38.37 -3.13
N GLY A 43 5.48 37.94 -3.65
CA GLY A 43 5.03 36.54 -3.60
C GLY A 43 5.93 35.59 -4.38
N LEU A 44 6.53 36.03 -5.50
CA LEU A 44 7.49 35.24 -6.28
C LEU A 44 8.91 35.21 -5.67
N ALA A 45 9.26 36.19 -4.84
CA ALA A 45 10.52 36.20 -4.08
C ALA A 45 10.47 35.37 -2.78
N ARG A 46 9.28 34.95 -2.34
CA ARG A 46 9.07 33.97 -1.27
C ARG A 46 8.45 32.69 -1.84
N ALA A 47 9.19 32.02 -2.71
CA ALA A 47 9.05 30.57 -2.74
C ALA A 47 9.29 30.06 -1.30
N PRO A 48 8.39 29.25 -0.71
CA PRO A 48 8.62 28.73 0.63
C PRO A 48 9.98 28.05 0.64
N ASP A 49 10.84 28.50 1.56
CA ASP A 49 12.22 28.07 1.72
C ASP A 49 12.30 26.54 1.76
N ARG A 50 12.65 25.92 0.62
CA ARG A 50 12.95 24.47 0.54
C ARG A 50 14.04 24.09 1.54
N SER A 51 14.90 25.06 1.88
CA SER A 51 15.98 24.97 2.86
C SER A 51 15.48 24.67 4.29
N ALA A 52 14.42 25.34 4.75
CA ALA A 52 13.83 25.11 6.07
C ALA A 52 13.16 23.73 6.16
N ALA A 53 12.64 23.24 5.03
CA ALA A 53 12.02 21.92 4.99
C ALA A 53 13.02 20.76 5.11
N LEU A 54 14.22 20.95 4.56
CA LEU A 54 15.32 19.99 4.57
C LEU A 54 16.05 19.96 5.93
N ALA A 55 16.18 21.10 6.60
CA ALA A 55 16.89 21.21 7.88
C ALA A 55 16.30 20.33 8.99
N GLU A 56 14.98 20.13 9.01
CA GLU A 56 14.26 19.38 10.06
C GLU A 56 14.16 17.87 9.80
N LEU A 57 14.37 17.43 8.56
CA LEU A 57 14.54 16.00 8.24
C LEU A 57 15.95 15.48 8.60
N GLY A 58 16.86 16.39 8.97
CA GLY A 58 18.29 16.18 9.11
C GLY A 58 19.00 16.36 7.76
N ASP A 59 20.17 17.01 7.76
CA ASP A 59 21.00 17.19 6.55
C ASP A 59 21.74 15.89 6.14
N SER A 60 21.16 14.73 6.47
CA SER A 60 21.74 13.46 6.12
C SER A 60 21.56 13.19 4.62
N VAL A 61 22.52 12.47 4.04
CA VAL A 61 22.41 11.99 2.65
C VAL A 61 21.15 11.14 2.47
N GLU A 62 20.80 10.34 3.48
CA GLU A 62 19.61 9.49 3.50
C GLU A 62 18.31 10.31 3.39
N ALA A 63 18.16 11.38 4.17
CA ALA A 63 16.98 12.25 4.10
C ALA A 63 16.81 12.88 2.72
N ARG A 64 17.90 13.34 2.09
CA ARG A 64 17.88 13.88 0.73
C ARG A 64 17.45 12.83 -0.30
N GLN A 65 17.95 11.60 -0.17
CA GLN A 65 17.56 10.49 -1.05
C GLN A 65 16.08 10.13 -0.90
N SER A 66 15.56 10.02 0.33
CA SER A 66 14.15 9.73 0.58
C SER A 66 13.23 10.82 0.03
N ILE A 67 13.60 12.09 0.14
CA ILE A 67 12.84 13.21 -0.44
C ILE A 67 12.85 13.15 -1.96
N ALA A 68 14.02 12.94 -2.58
CA ALA A 68 14.13 12.82 -4.03
C ALA A 68 13.30 11.64 -4.57
N ALA A 69 13.35 10.49 -3.90
CA ALA A 69 12.54 9.32 -4.27
C ALA A 69 11.03 9.60 -4.12
N TRP A 70 10.63 10.26 -3.03
CA TRP A 70 9.24 10.69 -2.82
C TRP A 70 8.77 11.64 -3.92
N GLU A 71 9.55 12.66 -4.25
CA GLU A 71 9.21 13.61 -5.32
C GLU A 71 9.17 12.94 -6.69
N SER A 72 10.11 12.04 -7.00
CA SER A 72 10.13 11.27 -8.24
C SER A 72 8.85 10.45 -8.43
N LEU A 73 8.42 9.73 -7.39
CA LEU A 73 7.16 8.97 -7.41
C LEU A 73 5.97 9.85 -7.83
N TRP A 74 5.86 11.06 -7.25
CA TRP A 74 4.77 11.96 -7.57
C TRP A 74 4.86 12.56 -8.98
N SER A 75 6.07 12.84 -9.47
CA SER A 75 6.29 13.27 -10.84
C SER A 75 5.85 12.18 -11.83
N GLU A 76 6.22 10.93 -11.59
CA GLU A 76 5.80 9.79 -12.41
C GLU A 76 4.28 9.56 -12.38
N LEU A 77 3.66 9.71 -11.21
CA LEU A 77 2.20 9.65 -11.05
C LEU A 77 1.49 10.78 -11.79
N ALA A 78 2.07 11.97 -11.84
CA ALA A 78 1.50 13.08 -12.60
C ALA A 78 1.56 12.84 -14.11
N GLU A 79 2.65 12.23 -14.59
CA GLU A 79 2.86 11.95 -16.01
C GLU A 79 2.04 10.73 -16.50
N ARG A 80 2.07 9.63 -15.75
CA ARG A 80 1.55 8.32 -16.20
C ARG A 80 0.32 7.86 -15.42
N GLY A 81 -0.12 8.61 -14.42
CA GLY A 81 -1.22 8.20 -13.54
C GLY A 81 -0.91 6.91 -12.78
N VAL A 82 -1.94 6.12 -12.47
CA VAL A 82 -1.82 4.84 -11.76
C VAL A 82 -0.94 3.83 -12.54
N ALA A 83 -0.80 3.97 -13.86
CA ALA A 83 0.08 3.10 -14.65
C ALA A 83 1.55 3.21 -14.24
N ALA A 84 1.98 4.30 -13.57
CA ALA A 84 3.31 4.40 -12.97
C ALA A 84 3.58 3.36 -11.90
N LEU A 85 2.52 2.89 -11.22
CA LEU A 85 2.59 1.97 -10.09
C LEU A 85 2.48 0.50 -10.50
N ASN A 86 2.35 0.24 -11.80
CA ASN A 86 2.30 -1.12 -12.30
C ASN A 86 3.66 -1.79 -12.05
N PRO A 87 3.71 -2.94 -11.37
CA PRO A 87 4.94 -3.71 -11.33
C PRO A 87 5.35 -4.00 -12.77
N ALA A 88 6.65 -4.04 -13.06
CA ALA A 88 7.14 -4.38 -14.40
C ALA A 88 6.69 -5.82 -14.78
N THR A 89 5.53 -5.90 -15.43
CA THR A 89 4.80 -7.12 -15.80
C THR A 89 5.09 -7.55 -17.24
N ASN A 90 6.23 -7.12 -17.81
CA ASN A 90 6.65 -7.50 -19.15
C ASN A 90 6.85 -9.02 -19.34
N ASP A 91 6.71 -9.81 -18.29
CA ASP A 91 6.74 -11.26 -18.33
C ASP A 91 5.37 -11.82 -17.95
N ALA A 92 4.64 -12.34 -18.94
CA ALA A 92 3.32 -12.95 -18.76
C ALA A 92 3.35 -14.18 -17.83
N SER A 93 4.52 -14.80 -17.60
CA SER A 93 4.69 -15.85 -16.60
C SER A 93 4.65 -15.33 -15.16
N ARG A 94 4.65 -14.00 -14.99
CA ARG A 94 4.50 -13.33 -13.69
C ARG A 94 3.07 -13.16 -13.22
N ARG A 95 2.07 -13.41 -14.07
CA ARG A 95 0.67 -13.39 -13.66
C ARG A 95 0.39 -14.51 -12.66
N ALA A 96 -0.23 -14.17 -11.54
CA ALA A 96 -0.58 -15.14 -10.52
C ALA A 96 -1.69 -16.06 -11.04
N ALA A 97 -1.34 -17.29 -11.39
CA ALA A 97 -2.30 -18.31 -11.83
C ALA A 97 -3.04 -19.00 -10.65
N GLY A 98 -3.05 -18.40 -9.46
CA GLY A 98 -3.75 -18.89 -8.27
C GLY A 98 -3.10 -18.49 -6.94
N ASP A 99 -3.79 -18.81 -5.83
CA ASP A 99 -3.48 -18.34 -4.46
C ASP A 99 -2.39 -19.16 -3.75
N THR A 100 -1.91 -20.25 -4.35
CA THR A 100 -0.84 -21.07 -3.78
C THR A 100 0.42 -20.99 -4.65
N VAL A 101 1.60 -21.03 -4.01
CA VAL A 101 2.92 -21.13 -4.68
C VAL A 101 2.97 -22.14 -5.84
N PHE A 102 2.20 -23.24 -5.75
CA PHE A 102 2.20 -24.30 -6.76
C PHE A 102 1.39 -23.93 -7.99
N MET A 103 0.34 -23.13 -7.81
CA MET A 103 -0.41 -22.56 -8.92
C MET A 103 0.35 -21.36 -9.51
N ARG A 104 0.86 -20.48 -8.64
CA ARG A 104 1.56 -19.26 -9.03
C ARG A 104 2.86 -19.52 -9.79
N TYR A 105 3.61 -20.55 -9.39
CA TYR A 105 4.93 -20.87 -9.97
C TYR A 105 4.93 -22.22 -10.69
N ARG A 106 3.79 -22.66 -11.24
CA ARG A 106 3.65 -23.97 -11.90
C ARG A 106 4.76 -24.28 -12.94
N ASN A 107 5.25 -23.26 -13.62
CA ASN A 107 6.28 -23.34 -14.66
C ASN A 107 7.72 -23.34 -14.12
N LEU A 108 7.91 -23.04 -12.83
CA LEU A 108 9.22 -23.05 -12.16
C LEU A 108 9.49 -24.39 -11.47
N TRP A 109 8.45 -25.23 -11.32
CA TRP A 109 8.61 -26.58 -10.80
C TRP A 109 9.11 -27.48 -11.93
N GLY A 110 10.37 -27.91 -11.83
CA GLY A 110 10.94 -28.95 -12.66
C GLY A 110 10.34 -30.34 -12.36
N PRO A 111 10.82 -31.39 -13.04
CA PRO A 111 10.40 -32.75 -12.77
C PRO A 111 10.76 -33.15 -11.33
N ILE A 112 9.82 -33.81 -10.66
CA ILE A 112 10.01 -34.50 -9.37
C ILE A 112 9.71 -35.98 -9.58
N ASP A 113 10.37 -36.86 -8.82
CA ASP A 113 10.11 -38.30 -8.86
C ASP A 113 8.67 -38.64 -8.44
N ASP A 114 8.21 -39.81 -8.86
CA ASP A 114 6.82 -40.23 -8.69
C ASP A 114 6.44 -40.46 -7.22
N ASP A 115 7.39 -40.93 -6.40
CA ASP A 115 7.18 -41.16 -4.97
C ASP A 115 6.98 -39.85 -4.21
N ALA A 116 7.85 -38.85 -4.46
CA ALA A 116 7.69 -37.52 -3.89
C ALA A 116 6.38 -36.86 -4.37
N ARG A 117 6.04 -37.02 -5.66
CA ARG A 117 4.77 -36.52 -6.21
C ARG A 117 3.57 -37.13 -5.48
N LEU A 118 3.56 -38.45 -5.31
CA LEU A 118 2.50 -39.18 -4.61
C LEU A 118 2.39 -38.72 -3.15
N ALA A 119 3.51 -38.59 -2.45
CA ALA A 119 3.53 -38.11 -1.07
C ALA A 119 2.94 -36.69 -0.94
N PHE A 120 3.31 -35.76 -1.83
CA PHE A 120 2.70 -34.42 -1.85
C PHE A 120 1.20 -34.45 -2.16
N GLN A 121 0.75 -35.31 -3.08
CA GLN A 121 -0.67 -35.46 -3.41
C GLN A 121 -1.46 -36.01 -2.22
N LEU A 122 -0.96 -37.07 -1.58
CA LEU A 122 -1.59 -37.66 -0.40
C LEU A 122 -1.63 -36.67 0.78
N ALA A 123 -0.58 -35.88 0.97
CA ALA A 123 -0.55 -34.83 1.99
C ALA A 123 -1.57 -33.72 1.70
N ALA A 124 -1.71 -33.31 0.44
CA ALA A 124 -2.70 -32.31 0.03
C ALA A 124 -4.14 -32.79 0.26
N LEU A 125 -4.42 -34.07 -0.01
CA LEU A 125 -5.75 -34.69 0.16
C LEU A 125 -6.08 -35.04 1.62
N SER A 126 -5.08 -35.12 2.49
CA SER A 126 -5.31 -35.43 3.89
C SER A 126 -5.98 -34.23 4.61
N GLY A 127 -6.90 -34.50 5.54
CA GLY A 127 -7.40 -33.52 6.49
C GLY A 127 -6.65 -33.52 7.83
N ASP A 128 -5.86 -34.56 8.09
CA ASP A 128 -5.18 -34.79 9.37
C ASP A 128 -3.76 -34.18 9.37
N PRO A 129 -3.48 -33.17 10.21
CA PRO A 129 -2.17 -32.55 10.30
C PRO A 129 -1.03 -33.53 10.62
N ALA A 130 -1.27 -34.53 11.48
CA ALA A 130 -0.23 -35.49 11.86
C ALA A 130 0.16 -36.37 10.67
N ARG A 131 -0.84 -36.87 9.93
CA ARG A 131 -0.60 -37.60 8.68
C ARG A 131 0.11 -36.76 7.62
N LYS A 132 -0.21 -35.46 7.50
CA LYS A 132 0.52 -34.56 6.60
C LYS A 132 2.00 -34.44 6.98
N LEU A 133 2.30 -34.21 8.26
CA LEU A 133 3.68 -34.15 8.75
C LEU A 133 4.43 -35.43 8.40
N ALA A 134 3.84 -36.59 8.69
CA ALA A 134 4.45 -37.89 8.42
C ALA A 134 4.76 -38.13 6.93
N LEU A 135 3.94 -37.59 6.02
CA LEU A 135 4.15 -37.70 4.57
C LEU A 135 5.22 -36.72 4.04
N ILE A 136 5.32 -35.53 4.62
CA ILE A 136 6.19 -34.45 4.12
C ILE A 136 7.58 -34.48 4.76
N GLU A 137 7.69 -34.79 6.04
CA GLU A 137 8.95 -34.71 6.79
C GLU A 137 10.09 -35.54 6.15
N PRO A 138 9.87 -36.76 5.64
CA PRO A 138 10.94 -37.52 4.97
C PRO A 138 11.49 -36.80 3.73
N LEU A 139 10.65 -36.05 3.01
CA LEU A 139 11.04 -35.34 1.78
C LEU A 139 11.99 -34.17 2.03
N THR A 140 12.10 -33.68 3.26
CA THR A 140 13.09 -32.64 3.65
C THR A 140 14.54 -33.11 3.51
N ARG A 141 14.76 -34.41 3.40
CA ARG A 141 16.09 -35.01 3.21
C ARG A 141 16.34 -35.47 1.78
N SER A 142 15.42 -35.15 0.85
CA SER A 142 15.60 -35.47 -0.57
C SER A 142 16.88 -34.83 -1.10
N GLU A 143 17.60 -35.55 -1.97
CA GLU A 143 18.77 -35.03 -2.68
C GLU A 143 18.36 -33.92 -3.65
N ASN A 144 17.16 -34.01 -4.23
CA ASN A 144 16.63 -33.03 -5.16
C ASN A 144 16.26 -31.73 -4.41
N PRO A 145 16.89 -30.58 -4.75
CA PRO A 145 16.64 -29.32 -4.07
C PRO A 145 15.20 -28.83 -4.22
N LEU A 146 14.53 -29.07 -5.35
CA LEU A 146 13.12 -28.66 -5.53
C LEU A 146 12.18 -29.41 -4.59
N ILE A 147 12.42 -30.71 -4.38
CA ILE A 147 11.62 -31.54 -3.47
C ILE A 147 11.86 -31.08 -2.03
N ARG A 148 13.14 -30.92 -1.65
CA ARG A 148 13.53 -30.46 -0.32
C ARG A 148 12.96 -29.09 0.02
N PHE A 149 13.06 -28.14 -0.91
CA PHE A 149 12.45 -26.81 -0.78
C PHE A 149 10.94 -26.88 -0.58
N ARG A 150 10.25 -27.61 -1.46
CA ARG A 150 8.81 -27.79 -1.39
C ARG A 150 8.38 -28.44 -0.08
N ALA A 151 9.12 -29.43 0.40
CA ALA A 151 8.85 -30.09 1.67
C ALA A 151 8.97 -29.10 2.84
N HIS A 152 10.06 -28.34 2.92
CA HIS A 152 10.22 -27.32 3.96
C HIS A 152 9.13 -26.25 3.91
N LEU A 153 8.73 -25.80 2.72
CA LEU A 153 7.67 -24.83 2.57
C LEU A 153 6.30 -25.37 3.03
N GLU A 154 5.98 -26.63 2.71
CA GLU A 154 4.75 -27.28 3.18
C GLU A 154 4.75 -27.51 4.68
N LEU A 155 5.89 -27.89 5.28
CA LEU A 155 6.03 -27.93 6.72
C LEU A 155 5.78 -26.55 7.34
N ALA A 156 6.37 -25.49 6.80
CA ALA A 156 6.20 -24.14 7.30
C ALA A 156 4.72 -23.71 7.30
N ARG A 157 4.00 -23.99 6.22
CA ARG A 157 2.56 -23.71 6.11
C ARG A 157 1.71 -24.52 7.06
N LEU A 158 2.06 -25.80 7.24
CA LEU A 158 1.33 -26.65 8.16
C LEU A 158 1.50 -26.19 9.61
N GLN A 159 2.73 -25.87 10.01
CA GLN A 159 3.01 -25.36 11.35
C GLN A 159 2.34 -24.00 11.59
N ARG A 160 2.33 -23.10 10.59
CA ARG A 160 1.58 -21.84 10.64
C ARG A 160 0.08 -22.09 10.89
N ARG A 161 -0.54 -23.04 10.18
CA ARG A 161 -1.97 -23.39 10.40
C ARG A 161 -2.24 -23.98 11.77
N LEU A 162 -1.25 -24.63 12.37
CA LEU A 162 -1.29 -25.13 13.75
C LEU A 162 -0.95 -24.05 14.79
N LEU A 163 -0.71 -22.81 14.35
CA LEU A 163 -0.29 -21.68 15.18
C LEU A 163 1.06 -21.88 15.89
N ASP A 164 1.87 -22.84 15.42
CA ASP A 164 3.26 -22.99 15.84
C ASP A 164 4.16 -22.10 14.97
N PHE A 165 4.16 -20.80 15.29
CA PHE A 165 4.89 -19.80 14.52
C PHE A 165 6.41 -19.96 14.58
N GLU A 166 6.95 -20.57 15.63
CA GLU A 166 8.39 -20.81 15.74
C GLU A 166 8.81 -21.98 14.84
N ALA A 167 8.08 -23.10 14.87
CA ALA A 167 8.32 -24.20 13.95
C ALA A 167 8.09 -23.78 12.47
N ALA A 168 7.07 -22.96 12.21
CA ALA A 168 6.84 -22.38 10.89
C ALA A 168 8.03 -21.54 10.42
N ARG A 169 8.57 -20.68 11.30
CA ARG A 169 9.75 -19.85 11.02
C ARG A 169 10.99 -20.69 10.74
N MET A 170 11.24 -21.73 11.53
CA MET A 170 12.37 -22.64 11.34
C MET A 170 12.29 -23.38 10.00
N ALA A 171 11.11 -23.90 9.65
CA ALA A 171 10.89 -24.56 8.37
C ALA A 171 11.01 -23.59 7.18
N ALA A 172 10.51 -22.35 7.28
CA ALA A 172 10.66 -21.35 6.23
C ALA A 172 12.14 -20.95 6.03
N ARG A 173 12.92 -20.80 7.11
CA ARG A 173 14.37 -20.59 7.01
C ARG A 173 15.10 -21.77 6.37
N ALA A 174 14.70 -22.99 6.71
CA ALA A 174 15.25 -24.19 6.08
C ALA A 174 14.94 -24.23 4.56
N ALA A 175 13.75 -23.78 4.15
CA ALA A 175 13.41 -23.62 2.73
C ALA A 175 14.34 -22.60 2.05
N LEU A 176 14.56 -21.42 2.65
CA LEU A 176 15.46 -20.39 2.11
C LEU A 176 16.93 -20.82 2.05
N ALA A 177 17.34 -21.79 2.88
CA ALA A 177 18.69 -22.33 2.87
C ALA A 177 18.94 -23.37 1.77
N VAL A 178 17.91 -23.78 1.02
CA VAL A 178 18.08 -24.72 -0.10
C VAL A 178 18.75 -24.01 -1.28
N PRO A 179 19.89 -24.49 -1.78
CA PRO A 179 20.64 -23.84 -2.85
C PRO A 179 19.99 -24.05 -4.24
N ASP A 180 20.44 -23.24 -5.20
CA ASP A 180 20.18 -23.39 -6.64
C ASP A 180 18.70 -23.37 -7.05
N LEU A 181 17.89 -22.59 -6.34
CA LEU A 181 16.48 -22.39 -6.65
C LEU A 181 16.26 -21.08 -7.43
N PRO A 182 15.27 -21.03 -8.34
CA PRO A 182 14.79 -19.77 -8.88
C PRO A 182 14.37 -18.83 -7.74
N GLU A 183 14.92 -17.62 -7.73
CA GLU A 183 14.71 -16.63 -6.66
C GLU A 183 13.23 -16.42 -6.34
N ARG A 184 12.38 -16.41 -7.36
CA ARG A 184 10.93 -16.23 -7.23
C ARG A 184 10.25 -17.26 -6.34
N LEU A 185 10.76 -18.51 -6.27
CA LEU A 185 10.21 -19.54 -5.38
C LEU A 185 10.39 -19.16 -3.90
N SER A 186 11.45 -18.41 -3.57
CA SER A 186 11.76 -18.00 -2.19
C SER A 186 10.73 -17.03 -1.62
N ALA A 187 9.94 -16.36 -2.46
CA ALA A 187 8.99 -15.33 -2.06
C ALA A 187 7.97 -15.85 -1.02
N ASP A 188 7.45 -17.07 -1.20
CA ASP A 188 6.52 -17.69 -0.25
C ASP A 188 7.15 -18.01 1.10
N ALA A 189 8.42 -18.43 1.13
CA ALA A 189 9.13 -18.68 2.39
C ALA A 189 9.35 -17.36 3.14
N TRP A 190 9.76 -16.30 2.43
CA TRP A 190 9.83 -14.94 3.00
C TRP A 190 8.47 -14.46 3.52
N PHE A 191 7.39 -14.70 2.78
CA PHE A 191 6.05 -14.33 3.23
C PHE A 191 5.62 -15.06 4.52
N ILE A 192 5.94 -16.36 4.67
CA ILE A 192 5.66 -17.08 5.92
C ILE A 192 6.49 -16.52 7.10
N LEU A 193 7.74 -16.13 6.86
CA LEU A 193 8.54 -15.45 7.90
C LEU A 193 7.90 -14.12 8.31
N ALA A 194 7.44 -13.33 7.34
CA ALA A 194 6.77 -12.08 7.60
C ALA A 194 5.48 -12.25 8.39
N ASP A 195 4.63 -13.18 7.95
CA ASP A 195 3.35 -13.49 8.59
C ASP A 195 3.56 -14.00 10.03
N SER A 196 4.52 -14.91 10.23
CA SER A 196 4.86 -15.40 11.57
C SER A 196 5.39 -14.28 12.47
N ALA A 197 6.14 -13.31 11.93
CA ALA A 197 6.60 -12.14 12.67
C ALA A 197 5.45 -11.17 13.00
N TRP A 198 4.54 -10.95 12.04
CA TRP A 198 3.34 -10.13 12.20
C TRP A 198 2.42 -10.63 13.32
N GLU A 199 2.12 -11.93 13.34
CA GLU A 199 1.29 -12.57 14.38
C GLU A 199 1.91 -12.47 15.78
N GLN A 200 3.23 -12.23 15.85
CA GLN A 200 3.99 -12.04 17.09
C GLN A 200 4.30 -10.55 17.38
N ASP A 201 3.68 -9.61 16.65
CA ASP A 201 3.91 -8.15 16.73
C ASP A 201 5.38 -7.70 16.50
N ARG A 202 6.18 -8.54 15.82
CA ARG A 202 7.57 -8.25 15.45
C ARG A 202 7.62 -7.51 14.12
N LEU A 203 7.09 -6.29 14.10
CA LEU A 203 6.85 -5.53 12.86
C LEU A 203 8.11 -5.22 12.04
N ASP A 204 9.28 -5.06 12.66
CA ASP A 204 10.52 -4.79 11.92
C ASP A 204 10.99 -6.02 11.14
N GLU A 205 10.91 -7.20 11.76
CA GLU A 205 11.17 -8.48 11.10
C GLU A 205 10.15 -8.73 9.98
N ALA A 206 8.88 -8.41 10.23
CA ALA A 206 7.82 -8.54 9.23
C ALA A 206 8.09 -7.63 8.01
N GLU A 207 8.43 -6.36 8.23
CA GLU A 207 8.74 -5.42 7.16
C GLU A 207 9.92 -5.88 6.30
N ILE A 208 11.02 -6.32 6.93
CA ILE A 208 12.21 -6.83 6.23
C ILE A 208 11.85 -8.05 5.37
N ALA A 209 11.12 -9.02 5.94
CA ALA A 209 10.73 -10.23 5.23
C ALA A 209 9.76 -9.95 4.06
N LEU A 210 8.84 -8.99 4.21
CA LEU A 210 7.94 -8.59 3.11
C LEU A 210 8.68 -7.89 1.97
N ASN A 211 9.69 -7.07 2.29
CA ASN A 211 10.55 -6.49 1.27
C ASN A 211 11.28 -7.58 0.47
N ALA A 212 11.80 -8.61 1.15
CA ALA A 212 12.43 -9.74 0.48
C ALA A 212 11.44 -10.55 -0.37
N ALA A 213 10.21 -10.79 0.13
CA ALA A 213 9.17 -11.48 -0.62
C ALA A 213 8.78 -10.74 -1.91
N ILE A 214 8.60 -9.42 -1.84
CA ILE A 214 8.20 -8.59 -2.99
C ILE A 214 9.36 -8.37 -3.95
N ALA A 215 10.61 -8.34 -3.46
CA ALA A 215 11.79 -8.33 -4.34
C ALA A 215 11.87 -9.62 -5.16
N ALA A 216 11.68 -10.77 -4.52
CA ALA A 216 11.67 -12.08 -5.18
C ALA A 216 10.49 -12.26 -6.15
N ASP A 217 9.29 -11.77 -5.79
CA ASP A 217 8.11 -11.76 -6.65
C ASP A 217 7.35 -10.43 -6.57
N PRO A 218 7.62 -9.47 -7.47
CA PRO A 218 6.91 -8.19 -7.49
C PRO A 218 5.40 -8.31 -7.71
N GLY A 219 4.92 -9.46 -8.21
CA GLY A 219 3.50 -9.76 -8.38
C GLY A 219 2.84 -10.43 -7.16
N PHE A 220 3.53 -10.56 -6.03
CA PHE A 220 3.00 -11.24 -4.85
C PHE A 220 1.96 -10.36 -4.13
N TRP A 221 0.71 -10.53 -4.52
CA TRP A 221 -0.43 -9.80 -3.99
C TRP A 221 -0.54 -9.87 -2.44
N ASP A 222 -0.51 -11.07 -1.83
CA ASP A 222 -0.67 -11.18 -0.37
C ASP A 222 0.46 -10.49 0.41
N ALA A 223 1.69 -10.57 -0.10
CA ALA A 223 2.83 -9.90 0.52
C ALA A 223 2.66 -8.37 0.48
N ARG A 224 2.23 -7.81 -0.65
CA ARG A 224 1.94 -6.36 -0.74
C ARG A 224 0.79 -5.94 0.17
N ARG A 225 -0.29 -6.72 0.23
CA ARG A 225 -1.41 -6.46 1.13
C ARG A 225 -0.97 -6.47 2.60
N LEU A 226 -0.24 -7.50 3.03
CA LEU A 226 0.28 -7.56 4.40
C LEU A 226 1.28 -6.44 4.67
N ARG A 227 2.08 -6.03 3.68
CA ARG A 227 3.01 -4.90 3.83
C ARG A 227 2.29 -3.59 4.07
N LEU A 228 1.16 -3.32 3.42
CA LEU A 228 0.34 -2.15 3.74
C LEU A 228 -0.09 -2.14 5.21
N GLU A 229 -0.54 -3.27 5.74
CA GLU A 229 -0.97 -3.41 7.14
C GLU A 229 0.21 -3.23 8.12
N VAL A 230 1.38 -3.83 7.81
CA VAL A 230 2.62 -3.67 8.59
C VAL A 230 3.09 -2.22 8.59
N LEU A 231 3.14 -1.57 7.43
CA LEU A 231 3.60 -0.19 7.29
C LEU A 231 2.68 0.80 8.00
N ALA A 232 1.35 0.59 7.95
CA ALA A 232 0.40 1.40 8.70
C ALA A 232 0.67 1.33 10.22
N ARG A 233 0.91 0.14 10.78
CA ARG A 233 1.27 0.00 12.20
C ARG A 233 2.65 0.58 12.52
N GLN A 234 3.62 0.41 11.62
CA GLN A 234 4.97 0.97 11.78
C GLN A 234 4.96 2.49 11.81
N LEU A 235 4.16 3.14 10.96
CA LEU A 235 4.02 4.60 10.94
C LEU A 235 3.34 5.15 12.20
N ALA A 236 2.52 4.34 12.89
CA ALA A 236 1.93 4.70 14.17
C ALA A 236 2.89 4.54 15.37
N ARG A 237 4.07 3.92 15.19
CA ARG A 237 5.07 3.79 16.27
C ARG A 237 5.75 5.13 16.55
N PRO A 238 6.01 5.47 17.81
CA PRO A 238 6.78 6.67 18.15
C PRO A 238 8.24 6.51 17.69
N ARG A 239 8.94 7.63 17.47
CA ARG A 239 10.40 7.71 17.23
C ARG A 239 10.90 7.13 15.90
N GLN A 240 10.24 7.44 14.79
CA GLN A 240 10.80 7.25 13.45
C GLN A 240 11.50 8.52 12.94
N THR A 241 12.47 8.38 12.04
CA THR A 241 13.07 9.53 11.35
C THR A 241 12.18 10.01 10.22
N GLY A 242 12.36 11.26 9.77
CA GLY A 242 11.63 11.78 8.61
C GLY A 242 11.87 10.95 7.34
N ALA A 243 13.11 10.48 7.14
CA ALA A 243 13.50 9.64 6.00
C ALA A 243 12.75 8.31 5.99
N VAL A 244 12.70 7.60 7.13
CA VAL A 244 11.96 6.34 7.28
C VAL A 244 10.46 6.55 7.06
N CYS A 245 9.89 7.62 7.62
CA CYS A 245 8.48 7.97 7.41
C CYS A 245 8.13 8.16 5.91
N LEU A 246 8.96 8.90 5.18
CA LEU A 246 8.76 9.14 3.75
C LEU A 246 8.92 7.86 2.93
N ASP A 247 9.94 7.04 3.22
CA ASP A 247 10.16 5.78 2.52
C ASP A 247 9.01 4.79 2.74
N ARG A 248 8.52 4.67 3.98
CA ARG A 248 7.35 3.83 4.28
C ARG A 248 6.09 4.32 3.57
N THR A 249 5.83 5.63 3.61
CA THR A 249 4.67 6.20 2.91
C THR A 249 4.77 6.00 1.39
N ARG A 250 5.97 6.15 0.81
CA ARG A 250 6.24 5.88 -0.62
C ARG A 250 5.88 4.43 -0.97
N ARG A 251 6.38 3.45 -0.20
CA ARG A 251 6.10 2.03 -0.41
C ARG A 251 4.60 1.70 -0.27
N MET A 252 3.89 2.36 0.65
CA MET A 252 2.43 2.19 0.76
C MET A 252 1.71 2.67 -0.50
N ILE A 253 2.11 3.78 -1.10
CA ILE A 253 1.52 4.26 -2.36
C ILE A 253 1.79 3.27 -3.50
N GLU A 254 3.02 2.77 -3.60
CA GLU A 254 3.42 1.76 -4.60
C GLU A 254 2.60 0.47 -4.45
N ASP A 255 2.44 -0.03 -3.23
CA ASP A 255 1.63 -1.24 -2.99
C ASP A 255 0.15 -1.00 -3.28
N LEU A 256 -0.39 0.16 -2.89
CA LEU A 256 -1.79 0.50 -3.16
C LEU A 256 -2.07 0.52 -4.68
N GLY A 257 -1.17 1.09 -5.48
CA GLY A 257 -1.33 1.11 -6.94
C GLY A 257 -1.07 -0.24 -7.62
N ALA A 258 -0.16 -1.05 -7.08
CA ALA A 258 0.14 -2.37 -7.65
C ALA A 258 -1.01 -3.37 -7.46
N LEU A 259 -1.70 -3.34 -6.31
CA LEU A 259 -2.70 -4.36 -5.95
C LEU A 259 -3.86 -4.49 -6.96
N PRO A 260 -4.50 -3.42 -7.45
CA PRO A 260 -5.62 -3.55 -8.39
C PRO A 260 -5.19 -3.99 -9.78
N THR A 261 -3.96 -3.65 -10.20
CA THR A 261 -3.37 -4.22 -11.42
C THR A 261 -3.15 -5.71 -11.28
N LEU A 262 -2.75 -6.19 -10.10
CA LEU A 262 -2.59 -7.61 -9.82
C LEU A 262 -3.92 -8.35 -9.67
N ALA A 263 -4.97 -7.66 -9.22
CA ALA A 263 -6.32 -8.21 -9.06
C ALA A 263 -7.21 -8.07 -10.30
N GLU A 264 -6.76 -7.31 -11.32
CA GLU A 264 -7.56 -6.91 -12.49
C GLU A 264 -8.93 -6.28 -12.12
N ASP A 265 -8.99 -5.66 -10.94
CA ASP A 265 -10.24 -5.22 -10.34
C ASP A 265 -10.04 -3.91 -9.57
N GLN A 266 -10.63 -2.83 -10.09
CA GLN A 266 -10.56 -1.51 -9.47
C GLN A 266 -11.35 -1.41 -8.16
N THR A 267 -12.29 -2.33 -7.89
CA THR A 267 -13.03 -2.33 -6.61
C THR A 267 -12.12 -2.62 -5.43
N GLN A 268 -10.97 -3.26 -5.67
CA GLN A 268 -9.93 -3.49 -4.66
C GLN A 268 -9.38 -2.20 -4.05
N PHE A 269 -9.31 -1.09 -4.81
CA PHE A 269 -8.94 0.21 -4.25
C PHE A 269 -9.90 0.63 -3.13
N ARG A 270 -11.20 0.45 -3.36
CA ARG A 270 -12.25 0.81 -2.41
C ARG A 270 -12.23 -0.10 -1.19
N ASP A 271 -12.10 -1.41 -1.40
CA ASP A 271 -12.09 -2.40 -0.31
C ASP A 271 -10.90 -2.18 0.63
N LEU A 272 -9.72 -1.88 0.07
CA LEU A 272 -8.53 -1.52 0.85
C LEU A 272 -8.75 -0.21 1.61
N ALA A 273 -9.29 0.82 0.95
CA ALA A 273 -9.59 2.10 1.60
C ALA A 273 -10.59 1.94 2.75
N ASP A 274 -11.69 1.21 2.53
CA ASP A 274 -12.70 0.91 3.55
C ASP A 274 -12.10 0.13 4.72
N ARG A 275 -11.20 -0.82 4.46
CA ARG A 275 -10.51 -1.56 5.53
C ARG A 275 -9.66 -0.64 6.39
N PHE A 276 -8.85 0.23 5.78
CA PHE A 276 -8.01 1.17 6.53
C PHE A 276 -8.82 2.26 7.23
N ALA A 277 -9.92 2.72 6.64
CA ALA A 277 -10.82 3.70 7.25
C ALA A 277 -11.53 3.16 8.51
N ARG A 278 -11.76 1.84 8.59
CA ARG A 278 -12.38 1.17 9.74
C ARG A 278 -11.42 0.84 10.88
N GLN A 279 -10.11 0.91 10.68
CA GLN A 279 -9.15 0.74 11.77
C GLN A 279 -9.29 1.96 12.71
N ASP A 280 -9.84 1.74 13.91
CA ASP A 280 -10.43 2.77 14.79
C ASP A 280 -9.55 4.00 15.03
N THR A 281 -9.85 5.04 14.25
CA THR A 281 -9.18 6.34 14.10
C THR A 281 -7.95 6.28 13.19
N MET A 282 -8.06 6.93 12.02
CA MET A 282 -6.92 7.25 11.16
C MET A 282 -5.87 7.97 12.02
N PRO A 283 -4.77 7.32 12.42
CA PRO A 283 -3.99 7.82 13.53
C PRO A 283 -3.02 8.91 13.10
N HIS A 284 -2.80 9.06 11.79
CA HIS A 284 -1.83 10.00 11.25
C HIS A 284 -2.12 10.36 9.78
N VAL A 285 -1.56 11.49 9.33
CA VAL A 285 -1.77 12.04 7.98
C VAL A 285 -1.40 11.08 6.85
N ALA A 286 -0.38 10.22 7.04
CA ALA A 286 0.01 9.26 6.00
C ALA A 286 -1.09 8.24 5.71
N LEU A 287 -1.85 7.79 6.72
CA LEU A 287 -2.94 6.84 6.49
C LEU A 287 -4.13 7.52 5.82
N ALA A 288 -4.43 8.77 6.20
CA ALA A 288 -5.44 9.58 5.51
C ALA A 288 -5.09 9.78 4.03
N LEU A 289 -3.82 10.02 3.70
CA LEU A 289 -3.36 10.06 2.32
C LEU A 289 -3.63 8.73 1.59
N ILE A 290 -3.25 7.61 2.16
CA ILE A 290 -3.43 6.28 1.54
C ILE A 290 -4.92 5.95 1.34
N VAL A 291 -5.76 6.18 2.34
CA VAL A 291 -7.22 5.98 2.25
C VAL A 291 -7.83 6.91 1.20
N GLY A 292 -7.45 8.19 1.21
CA GLY A 292 -7.92 9.18 0.23
C GLY A 292 -7.52 8.83 -1.21
N LEU A 293 -6.29 8.37 -1.43
CA LEU A 293 -5.84 7.86 -2.72
C LEU A 293 -6.64 6.63 -3.16
N GLY A 294 -6.89 5.68 -2.25
CA GLY A 294 -7.71 4.49 -2.53
C GLY A 294 -9.11 4.88 -3.02
N TYR A 295 -9.81 5.75 -2.30
CA TYR A 295 -11.12 6.24 -2.77
C TYR A 295 -11.04 7.02 -4.08
N ARG A 296 -10.01 7.86 -4.26
CA ARG A 296 -9.85 8.63 -5.50
C ARG A 296 -9.63 7.72 -6.70
N TRP A 297 -8.78 6.72 -6.58
CA TRP A 297 -8.48 5.76 -7.65
C TRP A 297 -9.62 4.78 -7.89
N SER A 298 -10.50 4.54 -6.92
CA SER A 298 -11.76 3.83 -7.12
C SER A 298 -12.89 4.70 -7.73
N GLY A 299 -12.63 6.00 -7.99
CA GLY A 299 -13.63 6.94 -8.51
C GLY A 299 -14.59 7.55 -7.46
N ASP A 300 -14.39 7.27 -6.18
CA ASP A 300 -15.17 7.85 -5.07
C ASP A 300 -14.56 9.18 -4.62
N THR A 301 -14.68 10.19 -5.49
CA THR A 301 -14.03 11.50 -5.31
C THR A 301 -14.53 12.24 -4.07
N GLU A 302 -15.79 12.05 -3.70
CA GLU A 302 -16.38 12.71 -2.53
C GLU A 302 -15.84 12.14 -1.22
N ARG A 303 -15.78 10.80 -1.07
CA ARG A 303 -15.13 10.22 0.13
C ARG A 303 -13.65 10.54 0.17
N ALA A 304 -12.97 10.51 -0.98
CA ALA A 304 -11.57 10.92 -1.06
C ALA A 304 -11.39 12.35 -0.53
N ARG A 305 -12.20 13.30 -0.99
CA ARG A 305 -12.18 14.70 -0.55
C ARG A 305 -12.41 14.82 0.96
N VAL A 306 -13.45 14.19 1.49
CA VAL A 306 -13.78 14.22 2.93
C VAL A 306 -12.63 13.67 3.79
N ILE A 307 -12.02 12.56 3.39
CA ILE A 307 -10.89 11.98 4.12
C ILE A 307 -9.67 12.91 4.10
N LEU A 308 -9.34 13.45 2.93
CA LEU A 308 -8.18 14.30 2.72
C LEU A 308 -8.32 15.66 3.43
N GLU A 309 -9.50 16.29 3.41
CA GLU A 309 -9.78 17.53 4.14
C GLU A 309 -9.64 17.37 5.66
N ASN A 310 -9.98 16.19 6.19
CA ASN A 310 -9.85 15.90 7.61
C ASN A 310 -8.42 15.54 8.04
N ALA A 311 -7.49 15.34 7.10
CA ALA A 311 -6.12 14.92 7.41
C ALA A 311 -5.38 15.96 8.28
N GLU A 312 -5.63 17.26 8.11
CA GLU A 312 -5.00 18.31 8.92
C GLU A 312 -5.27 18.17 10.43
N ARG A 313 -6.41 17.56 10.81
CA ARG A 313 -6.75 17.30 12.21
C ARG A 313 -5.90 16.21 12.85
N LEU A 314 -5.14 15.45 12.05
CA LEU A 314 -4.30 14.33 12.47
C LEU A 314 -2.83 14.74 12.67
N HIS A 315 -2.56 16.04 12.73
CA HIS A 315 -1.20 16.58 12.83
C HIS A 315 -0.47 16.16 14.12
N GLY A 316 0.87 16.09 14.07
CA GLY A 316 1.74 15.90 15.24
C GLY A 316 2.01 14.44 15.59
N GLN A 317 1.56 13.50 14.75
CA GLN A 317 1.72 12.06 14.97
C GLN A 317 2.89 11.46 14.18
N LEU A 318 3.44 12.23 13.24
CA LEU A 318 4.60 11.85 12.41
C LEU A 318 5.74 12.87 12.60
N PRO A 319 6.97 12.55 12.17
CA PRO A 319 8.05 13.52 12.14
C PRO A 319 7.66 14.75 11.30
N HIS A 320 7.80 15.94 11.87
CA HIS A 320 7.33 17.21 11.30
C HIS A 320 7.70 17.41 9.81
N GLY A 321 8.95 17.08 9.45
CA GLY A 321 9.41 17.18 8.06
C GLY A 321 8.66 16.28 7.08
N CYS A 322 8.41 15.02 7.47
CA CYS A 322 7.62 14.06 6.69
C CYS A 322 6.16 14.51 6.59
N GLU A 323 5.57 14.88 7.73
CA GLU A 323 4.19 15.32 7.84
C GLU A 323 3.87 16.53 6.97
N ARG A 324 4.74 17.55 6.99
CA ARG A 324 4.60 18.74 6.15
C ARG A 324 4.61 18.40 4.65
N LEU A 325 5.47 17.47 4.21
CA LEU A 325 5.53 17.04 2.81
C LEU A 325 4.27 16.27 2.40
N ILE A 326 3.72 15.44 3.30
CA ILE A 326 2.46 14.72 3.09
C ILE A 326 1.30 15.72 3.00
N LEU A 327 1.17 16.63 3.96
CA LEU A 327 0.11 17.65 3.97
C LEU A 327 0.16 18.54 2.73
N LYS A 328 1.34 19.00 2.33
CA LYS A 328 1.52 19.75 1.07
C LYS A 328 0.99 18.98 -0.13
N ARG A 329 1.21 17.67 -0.17
CA ARG A 329 0.69 16.82 -1.25
C ARG A 329 -0.83 16.68 -1.18
N ILE A 330 -1.39 16.49 0.02
CA ILE A 330 -2.83 16.44 0.25
C ILE A 330 -3.50 17.74 -0.25
N SER A 331 -2.97 18.91 0.09
CA SER A 331 -3.51 20.19 -0.39
C SER A 331 -3.54 20.26 -1.92
N GLY A 332 -2.45 19.89 -2.60
CA GLY A 332 -2.41 19.85 -4.06
C GLY A 332 -3.33 18.80 -4.70
N LEU A 333 -3.73 17.76 -3.96
CA LEU A 333 -4.73 16.79 -4.41
C LEU A 333 -6.17 17.32 -4.26
N LEU A 334 -6.42 18.26 -3.35
CA LEU A 334 -7.73 18.88 -3.13
C LEU A 334 -8.01 20.04 -4.09
N GLU A 335 -6.97 20.65 -4.67
CA GLU A 335 -7.14 21.68 -5.68
C GLU A 335 -7.91 21.14 -6.89
N PRO A 336 -8.93 21.85 -7.38
CA PRO A 336 -9.64 21.45 -8.59
C PRO A 336 -8.65 21.38 -9.74
N ALA A 337 -8.69 20.30 -10.53
CA ALA A 337 -7.84 20.16 -11.70
C ALA A 337 -8.09 21.37 -12.61
N SER A 338 -7.11 22.29 -12.68
CA SER A 338 -7.18 23.48 -13.51
C SER A 338 -7.54 23.03 -14.92
N THR A 339 -8.72 23.42 -15.39
CA THR A 339 -9.26 22.97 -16.68
C THR A 339 -8.24 23.29 -17.77
N PRO A 340 -7.68 22.29 -18.47
CA PRO A 340 -6.76 22.56 -19.55
C PRO A 340 -7.57 23.09 -20.73
N GLY A 341 -7.57 24.42 -20.91
CA GLY A 341 -8.08 25.07 -22.11
C GLY A 341 -9.39 25.85 -21.92
N GLN A 342 -9.29 27.07 -21.39
CA GLN A 342 -9.92 28.21 -22.06
C GLN A 342 -8.78 29.05 -22.64
N PRO A 343 -8.54 29.02 -23.96
CA PRO A 343 -7.68 30.02 -24.58
C PRO A 343 -8.34 31.40 -24.48
N PRO A 344 -7.54 32.49 -24.44
CA PRO A 344 -8.04 33.86 -24.32
C PRO A 344 -8.96 34.27 -25.48
#